data_AF-A0A9E5MZK4-F1
#
_entry.id   AF-A0A9E5MZK4-F1
#
_cell.length_a   1.000
_cell.length_b   1.000
_cell.length_c   1.000
_cell.angle_alpha   90.00
_cell.angle_beta   90.00
_cell.angle_gamma   90.00
#
_symmetry.space_group_name_H-M   'P 1'
#
loop_
_entity.id
_entity.type
_entity.pdbx_description
1 polymer ?
#
loop_
_entity_poly.entity_id
_entity_poly.type
_entity_poly.pdbx_seq_one_letter_code
_entity_poly.pdbx_strand_id
1 'polypeptide(L)' 'MALTGTRTYVGFGFGPIQGGLFLYEAYHSGNFGRLVVVEVFPEIVAAVRHADQKYRFNVAYEDRLEKIQVGPAQIE' A
#
# COMPACT_ATOMS: atom_id res chain seq x y z
N MET A 1 -8.89 5.59 5.63
CA MET A 1 -8.84 5.27 7.08
C MET A 1 -7.58 5.88 7.68
N ALA A 2 -7.64 6.35 8.93
CA ALA A 2 -6.42 6.68 9.67
C ALA A 2 -5.77 5.36 10.16
N LEU A 3 -4.45 5.26 10.09
CA LEU A 3 -3.72 4.11 10.65
C LEU A 3 -3.76 4.22 12.19
N THR A 4 -4.54 3.36 12.85
CA THR A 4 -4.78 3.43 14.31
C THR A 4 -4.22 2.25 15.09
N GLY A 5 -3.69 1.24 14.40
CA GLY A 5 -3.17 0.04 15.04
C GLY A 5 -1.84 0.28 15.79
N THR A 6 -1.40 -0.72 16.55
CA THR A 6 -0.16 -0.66 17.34
C THR A 6 1.01 -1.39 16.70
N ARG A 7 0.78 -2.16 15.63
CA ARG A 7 1.79 -2.95 14.94
C ARG A 7 2.41 -2.20 13.78
N THR A 8 3.60 -2.63 13.36
CA THR A 8 4.24 -2.18 12.11
C THR A 8 4.26 -3.33 11.11
N TYR A 9 3.78 -3.06 9.90
CA TYR A 9 3.92 -3.96 8.77
C TYR A 9 5.19 -3.60 7.99
N VAL A 10 5.97 -4.61 7.61
CA VAL A 10 7.14 -4.45 6.74
C VAL A 10 7.07 -5.49 5.63
N GLY A 11 7.11 -5.03 4.38
CA GLY A 11 7.20 -5.88 3.19
C GLY A 11 8.45 -5.59 2.36
N PHE A 12 8.78 -6.48 1.44
CA PHE A 12 9.92 -6.36 0.53
C PHE A 12 9.46 -6.56 -0.91
N GLY A 13 9.80 -5.61 -1.78
CA GLY A 13 9.41 -5.52 -3.19
C GLY A 13 8.00 -4.98 -3.38
N PHE A 14 7.84 -3.81 -3.99
CA PHE A 14 6.57 -3.16 -4.30
C PHE A 14 5.98 -3.66 -5.63
N GLY A 15 5.80 -4.97 -5.73
CA GLY A 15 5.12 -5.63 -6.86
C GLY A 15 3.59 -5.70 -6.70
N PRO A 16 2.87 -6.21 -7.72
CA PRO A 16 1.41 -6.33 -7.69
C PRO A 16 0.86 -7.15 -6.53
N ILE A 17 1.53 -8.23 -6.12
CA ILE A 17 1.10 -9.06 -4.98
C ILE A 17 1.33 -8.33 -3.66
N GLN A 18 2.50 -7.72 -3.50
CA GLN A 18 2.84 -6.99 -2.29
C GLN A 18 1.91 -5.78 -2.10
N GLY A 19 1.75 -4.93 -3.12
CA GLY A 19 0.93 -3.73 -3.04
C GLY A 19 -0.57 -3.99 -3.14
N GLY A 20 -0.99 -4.89 -4.04
CA GLY A 20 -2.41 -5.14 -4.31
C GLY A 20 -3.08 -6.13 -3.35
N LEU A 21 -2.31 -6.98 -2.66
CA LEU A 21 -2.84 -7.97 -1.72
C LEU A 21 -2.31 -7.75 -0.31
N PHE A 22 -1.03 -8.02 -0.04
CA PHE A 22 -0.54 -8.06 1.34
C PHE A 22 -0.59 -6.70 2.06
N LEU A 23 -0.09 -5.65 1.43
CA LEU A 23 -0.11 -4.30 1.98
C LEU A 23 -1.54 -3.76 2.08
N TYR A 24 -2.38 -4.08 1.10
CA TYR A 24 -3.80 -3.73 1.11
C TYR A 24 -4.53 -4.38 2.30
N GLU A 25 -4.36 -5.68 2.53
CA GLU A 25 -4.98 -6.38 3.66
C GLU A 25 -4.43 -5.87 5.00
N ALA A 26 -3.12 -5.57 5.08
CA ALA A 26 -2.54 -4.94 6.26
C ALA A 26 -3.19 -3.58 6.54
N TYR A 27 -3.34 -2.72 5.52
CA TYR A 27 -4.03 -1.43 5.62
C TYR A 27 -5.49 -1.59 6.07
N HIS A 28 -6.23 -2.50 5.42
CA HIS A 28 -7.66 -2.68 5.67
C HIS A 28 -7.95 -3.30 7.03
N SER A 29 -7.05 -4.16 7.55
CA SER A 29 -7.23 -4.82 8.84
C SER A 29 -7.32 -3.88 10.04
N GLY A 30 -6.84 -2.63 9.93
CA GLY A 30 -6.79 -1.67 11.03
C GLY A 30 -5.79 -2.02 12.16
N ASN A 31 -5.06 -3.14 12.03
CA ASN A 31 -4.16 -3.65 13.08
C ASN A 31 -2.81 -2.94 13.13
N PHE A 32 -2.47 -2.18 12.08
CA PHE A 32 -1.17 -1.55 11.91
C PHE A 32 -1.25 -0.03 12.00
N GLY A 33 -0.33 0.57 12.76
CA GLY A 33 -0.15 2.02 12.86
C GLY A 33 0.87 2.55 11.86
N ARG A 34 1.69 1.66 11.29
CA ARG A 34 2.72 2.00 10.30
C ARG A 34 2.83 0.90 9.25
N LEU A 35 2.95 1.32 8.00
CA LEU A 35 3.10 0.44 6.84
C LEU A 35 4.39 0.83 6.10
N VAL A 36 5.31 -0.12 5.94
CA VAL A 36 6.58 0.09 5.24
C VAL A 36 6.78 -0.99 4.17
N VAL A 37 7.25 -0.61 2.99
CA VAL A 37 7.73 -1.56 1.98
C VAL A 37 9.09 -1.11 1.47
N VAL A 38 10.03 -2.04 1.40
CA VAL A 38 11.35 -1.80 0.81
C VAL A 38 11.28 -2.08 -0.70
N GLU A 39 11.79 -1.18 -1.53
CA GLU A 39 11.78 -1.29 -2.99
C GLU A 39 13.14 -0.84 -3.58
N VAL A 40 13.63 -1.59 -4.56
CA VAL A 40 14.91 -1.34 -5.24
C VAL A 40 14.78 -0.41 -6.44
N PHE A 41 13.59 -0.30 -7.04
CA PHE A 41 13.33 0.56 -8.20
C PHE A 41 13.10 2.02 -7.77
N PRO A 42 14.08 2.93 -7.98
CA PRO A 42 14.01 4.30 -7.48
C PRO A 42 12.84 5.11 -8.05
N GLU A 43 12.42 4.81 -9.28
CA GLU A 43 11.27 5.44 -9.93
C GLU A 43 9.95 5.14 -9.20
N ILE A 44 9.80 3.94 -8.65
CA ILE A 44 8.63 3.54 -7.87
C ILE A 44 8.66 4.27 -6.52
N VAL A 45 9.82 4.24 -5.85
CA VAL A 45 10.04 4.93 -4.57
C VAL A 45 9.69 6.41 -4.70
N ALA A 46 10.23 7.07 -5.74
CA ALA A 46 9.95 8.48 -6.01
C ALA A 46 8.45 8.72 -6.29
N ALA A 47 7.83 7.93 -7.17
CA ALA A 47 6.43 8.10 -7.53
C ALA A 47 5.50 8.02 -6.30
N VAL A 48 5.70 7.05 -5.41
CA VAL A 48 4.86 6.92 -4.20
C VAL A 48 5.13 8.06 -3.21
N ARG A 49 6.38 8.49 -3.04
CA ARG A 49 6.73 9.64 -2.19
C ARG A 49 6.09 10.93 -2.69
N HIS A 50 6.09 11.18 -4.00
CA HIS A 50 5.44 12.34 -4.61
C HIS A 50 3.91 12.30 -4.49
N ALA A 51 3.32 11.12 -4.34
CA ALA A 51 1.88 10.92 -4.18
C ALA A 51 1.44 10.89 -2.70
N ASP A 52 2.10 11.64 -1.82
CA ASP A 52 1.87 11.67 -0.37
C ASP A 52 1.88 10.27 0.27
N GLN A 53 2.81 9.42 -0.19
CA GLN A 53 2.94 8.03 0.26
C GLN A 53 1.67 7.20 0.00
N LYS A 54 0.88 7.53 -1.01
CA LYS A 54 -0.33 6.79 -1.38
C LYS A 54 -0.19 6.21 -2.77
N TYR A 55 -0.87 5.10 -2.99
CA TYR A 55 -0.99 4.49 -4.31
C TYR A 55 -2.42 4.02 -4.53
N ARG A 56 -2.73 3.69 -5.78
CA ARG A 56 -4.03 3.16 -6.17
C ARG A 56 -3.87 1.94 -7.04
N PHE A 57 -4.86 1.06 -6.96
CA PHE A 57 -5.03 -0.04 -7.89
C PHE A 57 -6.51 -0.26 -8.16
N ASN A 58 -6.80 -1.01 -9.21
CA ASN A 58 -8.16 -1.34 -9.58
C ASN A 58 -8.45 -2.79 -9.16
N VAL A 59 -9.59 -2.99 -8.52
CA VAL A 59 -10.15 -4.33 -8.28
C VAL A 59 -11.26 -4.54 -9.29
N ALA A 60 -11.12 -5.59 -10.10
CA ALA A 60 -12.15 -5.98 -11.05
C ALA A 60 -13.13 -6.94 -10.37
N TYR A 61 -14.40 -6.54 -10.34
CA TYR A 61 -15.53 -7.38 -10.01
C TYR A 61 -16.22 -7.83 -11.29
N GLU A 62 -17.22 -8.71 -11.17
CA GLU A 62 -17.99 -9.19 -12.32
C GLU A 62 -18.73 -8.05 -13.05
N ASP A 63 -19.20 -7.03 -12.32
CA ASP A 63 -20.07 -5.96 -12.81
C ASP A 63 -19.40 -4.58 -12.86
N ARG A 64 -18.23 -4.40 -12.23
CA ARG A 64 -17.60 -3.09 -12.09
C ARG A 64 -16.08 -3.15 -11.89
N LEU A 65 -15.44 -2.00 -12.06
CA LEU A 65 -14.09 -1.74 -11.58
C LEU A 65 -14.16 -0.80 -10.37
N GLU A 66 -13.55 -1.20 -9.27
CA GLU A 66 -13.40 -0.38 -8.07
C GLU A 66 -11.99 0.17 -7.98
N LYS A 67 -11.85 1.48 -7.74
CA LYS A 67 -10.55 2.13 -7.54
C LYS A 67 -10.26 2.18 -6.05
N ILE A 68 -9.30 1.37 -5.61
CA ILE A 68 -8.86 1.34 -4.22
C ILE A 68 -7.67 2.28 -4.07
N GLN A 69 -7.68 3.10 -3.02
CA GLN A 69 -6.54 3.90 -2.58
C GLN A 69 -6.02 3.36 -1.24
N VAL A 70 -4.72 3.11 -1.18
CA VAL A 70 -4.03 2.68 0.04
C VAL A 70 -3.00 3.73 0.44
N GLY A 71 -2.89 3.96 1.75
CA GLY A 71 -1.83 4.78 2.33
C GLY A 71 -2.28 5.63 3.52
N PRO A 72 -1.31 6.25 4.23
CA PRO A 72 0.10 6.35 3.84
C PRO A 72 0.88 5.01 3.98
N ALA A 73 1.72 4.71 3.00
CA ALA A 73 2.64 3.58 2.97
C ALA A 73 4.05 4.10 2.67
N GLN A 74 4.94 3.97 3.65
CA GLN A 74 6.33 4.39 3.50
C GLN A 74 7.06 3.43 2.57
N ILE A 75 7.57 3.95 1.46
CA ILE A 75 8.42 3.18 0.54
C ILE A 75 9.87 3.63 0.72
N GLU A 76 10.73 2.68 1.03
CA GLU A 76 12.18 2.86 1.23
C GLU A 76 13.01 2.21 0.14
#